data_AF-A0A366KVG6-F1
#
_entry.id   AF-A0A366KVG6-F1
#
_cell.length_a   1.000
_cell.length_b   1.000
_cell.length_c   1.000
_cell.angle_alpha   90.00
_cell.angle_beta   90.00
_cell.angle_gamma   90.00
#
_symmetry.space_group_name_H-M   'P 1'
#
loop_
_entity.id
_entity.type
_entity.pdbx_description
1 polymer ?
#
loop_
_entity_poly.entity_id
_entity_poly.type
_entity_poly.pdbx_seq_one_letter_code
_entity_poly.pdbx_strand_id
1 'polypeptide(L)'
;MLFVQRPNGNYILIIYMRIKIIYINRRNQYWNFIDKDNFEKNFREKIDKKWGASNIKTLSGSAGRKTIALEFRFSFNKIGVFTHNHWTLNVVKLRKDEWAQSFVISSLRTGNFDTNDFEYLKKSAKTYQRGAVHEFGHMLGLNDEYDSGVFISDLKSIMNSGETIRQRHRAIYMPWLNKTLREKNIH
;
A
#
# COMPACT_ATOMS: atom_id res chain seq x y z
N MET A 1 13.13 0.97 -6.35
CA MET A 1 12.18 0.65 -7.43
C MET A 1 12.92 -0.05 -8.55
N LEU A 2 12.27 -0.93 -9.30
CA LEU A 2 12.83 -1.64 -10.44
C LEU A 2 11.86 -1.57 -11.62
N PHE A 3 12.37 -1.34 -12.82
CA PHE A 3 11.57 -1.26 -14.05
C PHE A 3 12.00 -2.36 -15.01
N VAL A 4 11.07 -3.25 -15.37
CA VAL A 4 11.37 -4.48 -16.12
C VAL A 4 10.43 -4.61 -17.31
N GLN A 5 10.96 -5.05 -18.46
CA GLN A 5 10.15 -5.45 -19.61
C GLN A 5 9.76 -6.92 -19.49
N ARG A 6 8.50 -7.23 -19.73
CA ARG A 6 7.97 -8.61 -19.80
C ARG A 6 8.20 -9.19 -21.20
N PRO A 7 8.21 -10.53 -21.35
CA PRO A 7 8.36 -11.18 -22.65
C PRO A 7 7.34 -10.72 -23.71
N ASN A 8 6.13 -10.32 -23.28
CA ASN A 8 5.09 -9.79 -24.17
C ASN A 8 5.26 -8.31 -24.54
N GLY A 9 6.40 -7.69 -24.23
CA GLY A 9 6.72 -6.32 -24.56
C GLY A 9 6.14 -5.25 -23.62
N ASN A 10 5.19 -5.59 -22.73
CA ASN A 10 4.71 -4.70 -21.67
C ASN A 10 5.76 -4.51 -20.57
N TYR A 11 5.56 -3.54 -19.69
CA TYR A 11 6.48 -3.25 -18.59
C TYR A 11 5.82 -3.38 -17.23
N ILE A 12 6.67 -3.55 -16.23
CA ILE A 12 6.28 -3.53 -14.83
C ILE A 12 7.19 -2.59 -14.04
N LEU A 13 6.58 -1.73 -13.23
CA LEU A 13 7.23 -0.97 -12.18
C LEU A 13 7.05 -1.73 -10.86
N ILE A 14 8.17 -2.13 -10.25
CA ILE A 14 8.19 -2.89 -9.01
C ILE A 14 8.67 -1.99 -7.89
N ILE A 15 7.83 -1.81 -6.87
CA ILE A 15 8.19 -1.09 -5.64
C ILE A 15 8.46 -2.14 -4.55
N TYR A 16 9.73 -2.22 -4.14
CA TYR A 16 10.14 -3.10 -3.06
C TYR A 16 9.96 -2.42 -1.71
N MET A 17 9.28 -3.09 -0.80
CA MET A 17 8.98 -2.62 0.55
C MET A 17 9.57 -3.63 1.54
N ARG A 18 10.52 -3.19 2.36
CA ARG A 18 11.03 -3.98 3.48
C ARG A 18 10.23 -3.60 4.72
N ILE A 19 9.63 -4.60 5.37
CA ILE A 19 8.75 -4.40 6.51
C ILE A 19 9.27 -5.25 7.68
N LYS A 20 9.45 -4.59 8.82
CA LYS A 20 9.63 -5.24 10.13
C LYS A 20 8.30 -5.20 10.84
N ILE A 21 7.85 -6.34 11.37
CA ILE A 21 6.60 -6.41 12.12
C ILE A 21 6.92 -6.70 13.59
N ILE A 22 6.36 -5.87 14.47
CA ILE A 22 6.36 -6.05 15.92
C ILE A 22 4.94 -6.49 16.30
N TYR A 23 4.79 -7.77 16.65
CA TYR A 23 3.52 -8.34 17.05
C TYR A 23 3.28 -8.11 18.54
N ILE A 24 2.19 -7.41 18.86
CA ILE A 24 1.83 -6.98 20.22
C ILE A 24 0.62 -7.79 20.69
N ASN A 25 0.78 -8.51 21.80
CA ASN A 25 -0.31 -9.24 22.45
C ASN A 25 -1.19 -8.26 23.25
N ARG A 26 -2.51 -8.53 23.33
CA ARG A 26 -3.46 -7.72 24.12
C ARG A 26 -4.37 -8.64 24.93
N ARG A 27 -4.49 -8.41 26.24
CA ARG A 27 -5.52 -9.02 27.14
C ARG A 27 -5.94 -10.45 26.78
N ASN A 28 -5.13 -11.44 27.14
CA ASN A 28 -5.41 -12.86 26.88
C ASN A 28 -5.59 -13.21 25.38
N GLN A 29 -5.16 -12.34 24.46
CA GLN A 29 -5.02 -12.61 23.03
C GLN A 29 -3.54 -12.64 22.69
N TYR A 30 -3.08 -13.76 22.12
CA TYR A 30 -1.68 -14.00 21.83
C TYR A 30 -1.49 -14.29 20.35
N TRP A 31 -0.46 -13.70 19.75
CA TRP A 31 -0.05 -14.02 18.39
C TRP A 31 0.60 -15.40 18.34
N ASN A 32 -0.06 -16.36 17.72
CA ASN A 32 0.58 -17.61 17.33
C ASN A 32 1.21 -17.49 15.91
N PHE A 33 1.90 -18.54 15.47
CA PHE A 33 2.55 -18.55 14.16
C PHE A 33 1.57 -18.38 12.99
N ILE A 34 0.41 -19.06 13.06
CA ILE A 34 -0.62 -19.04 12.01
C ILE A 34 -1.19 -17.64 11.86
N ASP A 35 -1.47 -16.96 12.98
CA ASP A 35 -1.98 -15.60 12.98
C ASP A 35 -1.02 -14.63 12.28
N LYS A 36 0.28 -14.72 12.60
CA LYS A 36 1.33 -13.87 12.02
C LYS A 36 1.43 -14.08 10.51
N ASP A 37 1.44 -15.33 10.07
CA ASP A 37 1.47 -15.68 8.65
C ASP A 37 0.22 -15.18 7.91
N ASN A 38 -0.96 -15.32 8.53
CA ASN A 38 -2.21 -14.80 8.00
C ASN A 38 -2.21 -13.27 7.89
N PHE A 39 -1.64 -12.56 8.87
CA PHE A 39 -1.50 -11.10 8.80
C PHE A 39 -0.59 -10.69 7.64
N GLU A 40 0.60 -11.29 7.53
CA GLU A 40 1.56 -11.02 6.45
C GLU A 40 0.96 -11.29 5.06
N LYS A 41 0.24 -12.41 4.92
CA LYS A 41 -0.45 -12.80 3.70
C LYS A 41 -1.56 -11.81 3.36
N ASN A 42 -2.43 -11.48 4.31
CA ASN A 42 -3.50 -10.52 4.10
C ASN A 42 -2.95 -9.14 3.74
N PHE A 43 -1.91 -8.67 4.42
CA PHE A 43 -1.25 -7.41 4.10
C PHE A 43 -0.80 -7.40 2.63
N ARG A 44 -0.02 -8.41 2.22
CA ARG A 44 0.45 -8.52 0.83
C ARG A 44 -0.69 -8.55 -0.16
N GLU A 45 -1.66 -9.44 0.02
CA GLU A 45 -2.74 -9.67 -0.94
C GLU A 45 -3.68 -8.47 -1.04
N LYS A 46 -4.09 -7.89 0.10
CA LYS A 46 -5.04 -6.77 0.09
C LYS A 46 -4.39 -5.50 -0.45
N ILE A 47 -3.13 -5.24 -0.09
CA ILE A 47 -2.40 -4.08 -0.62
C ILE A 47 -2.13 -4.26 -2.11
N ASP A 48 -1.61 -5.41 -2.56
CA ASP A 48 -1.29 -5.59 -3.97
C ASP A 48 -2.54 -5.57 -4.86
N LYS A 49 -3.63 -6.20 -4.43
CA LYS A 49 -4.94 -6.14 -5.11
C LYS A 49 -5.43 -4.70 -5.28
N LYS A 50 -5.11 -3.81 -4.34
CA LYS A 50 -5.63 -2.45 -4.33
C LYS A 50 -4.70 -1.44 -4.99
N TRP A 51 -3.43 -1.46 -4.63
CA TRP A 51 -2.42 -0.51 -5.04
C TRP A 51 -1.59 -1.00 -6.22
N GLY A 52 -1.20 -2.27 -6.24
CA GLY A 52 -0.28 -2.86 -7.22
C GLY A 52 -0.94 -3.15 -8.57
N ALA A 53 -1.87 -4.09 -8.61
CA ALA A 53 -2.43 -4.76 -9.80
C ALA A 53 -3.23 -3.88 -10.79
N SER A 54 -2.68 -2.75 -11.21
CA SER A 54 -3.30 -1.80 -12.13
C SER A 54 -2.29 -1.27 -13.14
N ASN A 55 -2.78 -1.03 -14.35
CA ASN A 55 -2.03 -0.29 -15.37
C ASN A 55 -1.94 1.17 -14.94
N ILE A 56 -0.72 1.66 -14.76
CA ILE A 56 -0.45 3.03 -14.32
C ILE A 56 -0.13 3.97 -15.50
N LYS A 57 0.30 3.42 -16.64
CA LYS A 57 0.58 4.19 -17.85
C LYS A 57 0.40 3.31 -19.10
N THR A 58 -0.09 3.91 -20.18
CA THR A 58 -0.06 3.34 -21.54
C THR A 58 0.98 4.11 -22.34
N LEU A 59 1.79 3.38 -23.11
CA LEU A 59 2.71 3.92 -24.09
C LEU A 59 2.16 3.60 -25.48
N SER A 60 2.16 4.59 -26.35
CA SER A 60 1.69 4.46 -27.73
C SER A 60 2.84 4.82 -28.65
N GLY A 61 3.30 3.85 -29.43
CA GLY A 61 4.37 4.04 -30.40
C GLY A 61 4.13 3.25 -31.68
N SER A 62 5.05 3.38 -32.63
CA SER A 62 5.02 2.65 -33.92
C SER A 62 4.99 1.12 -33.75
N ALA A 63 5.57 0.62 -32.65
CA ALA A 63 5.56 -0.80 -32.27
C ALA A 63 4.26 -1.26 -31.56
N GLY A 64 3.20 -0.44 -31.59
CA GLY A 64 1.92 -0.73 -30.96
C GLY A 64 1.78 -0.21 -29.52
N ARG A 65 0.67 -0.60 -28.89
CA ARG A 65 0.30 -0.16 -27.54
C ARG A 65 0.97 -1.04 -26.49
N LYS A 66 1.78 -0.43 -25.62
CA LYS A 66 2.39 -1.10 -24.45
C LYS A 66 1.81 -0.53 -23.16
N THR A 67 1.79 -1.34 -22.11
CA THR A 67 1.29 -0.93 -20.79
C THR A 67 2.38 -1.05 -19.74
N ILE A 68 2.28 -0.21 -18.72
CA ILE A 68 3.11 -0.27 -17.53
C ILE A 68 2.21 -0.61 -16.35
N ALA A 69 2.37 -1.81 -15.80
CA ALA A 69 1.71 -2.23 -14.56
C ALA A 69 2.56 -1.83 -13.35
N LEU A 70 1.91 -1.64 -12.20
CA LEU A 70 2.58 -1.50 -10.92
C LEU A 70 2.54 -2.84 -10.15
N GLU A 71 3.54 -3.10 -9.32
CA GLU A 71 3.55 -4.24 -8.41
C GLU A 71 4.27 -3.85 -7.12
N PHE A 72 3.71 -4.23 -5.97
CA PHE A 72 4.37 -4.09 -4.68
C PHE A 72 4.95 -5.42 -4.24
N ARG A 73 6.25 -5.44 -3.92
CA ARG A 73 6.93 -6.63 -3.39
C ARG A 73 7.35 -6.39 -1.96
N PHE A 74 6.73 -7.14 -1.05
CA PHE A 74 7.02 -7.07 0.37
C PHE A 74 8.04 -8.13 0.78
N SER A 75 9.03 -7.71 1.56
CA SER A 75 9.91 -8.58 2.31
C SER A 75 9.65 -8.34 3.80
N PHE A 76 9.14 -9.36 4.48
CA PHE A 76 8.88 -9.32 5.93
C PHE A 76 10.10 -9.91 6.65
N ASN A 77 10.85 -9.06 7.34
CA ASN A 77 12.03 -9.50 8.07
C ASN A 77 11.59 -10.14 9.39
N LYS A 78 11.78 -11.46 9.50
CA LYS A 78 11.47 -12.23 10.71
C LYS A 78 12.60 -12.19 11.76
N ILE A 79 13.82 -11.74 11.38
CA ILE A 79 15.02 -11.84 12.23
C ILE A 79 15.91 -10.59 12.11
N GLY A 80 16.06 -9.86 13.22
CA GLY A 80 17.28 -9.19 13.74
C GLY A 80 18.13 -8.23 12.92
N VAL A 81 18.10 -8.20 11.58
CA VAL A 81 19.04 -7.39 10.79
C VAL A 81 18.46 -5.99 10.57
N PHE A 82 18.84 -5.08 11.46
CA PHE A 82 18.53 -3.65 11.40
C PHE A 82 19.25 -3.00 10.21
N THR A 83 18.58 -2.94 9.06
CA THR A 83 19.00 -2.03 7.99
C THR A 83 18.17 -0.75 8.08
N HIS A 84 18.79 0.41 7.93
CA HIS A 84 18.18 1.74 8.06
C HIS A 84 17.05 2.05 7.03
N ASN A 85 16.64 1.07 6.21
CA ASN A 85 15.69 1.23 5.11
C ASN A 85 14.53 0.22 5.19
N HIS A 86 13.76 0.25 6.28
CA HIS A 86 12.53 -0.52 6.42
C HIS A 86 11.39 0.33 7.02
N TRP A 87 10.17 -0.14 6.83
CA TRP A 87 9.00 0.27 7.60
C TRP A 87 8.85 -0.61 8.83
N THR A 88 8.51 -0.04 9.98
CA THR A 88 8.13 -0.79 11.18
C THR A 88 6.62 -0.79 11.32
N LEU A 89 6.01 -1.97 11.41
CA LEU A 89 4.59 -2.12 11.72
C LEU A 89 4.43 -2.66 13.12
N ASN A 90 3.74 -1.92 13.98
CA ASN A 90 3.27 -2.41 15.27
C ASN A 90 1.86 -2.97 15.07
N VAL A 91 1.67 -4.26 15.36
CA VAL A 91 0.41 -4.93 15.06
C VAL A 91 -0.17 -5.54 16.33
N VAL A 92 -1.29 -4.99 16.77
CA VAL A 92 -1.97 -5.42 18.00
C VAL A 92 -2.91 -6.58 17.69
N LYS A 93 -2.84 -7.66 18.50
CA LYS A 93 -3.82 -8.76 18.44
C LYS A 93 -5.13 -8.30 19.05
N LEU A 94 -6.21 -8.28 18.28
CA LEU A 94 -7.55 -7.99 18.78
C LEU A 94 -8.47 -9.19 18.57
N ARG A 95 -9.57 -9.23 19.34
CA ARG A 95 -10.69 -10.10 19.01
C ARG A 95 -11.41 -9.56 17.77
N LYS A 96 -12.20 -10.41 17.12
CA LYS A 96 -13.13 -9.95 16.09
C LYS A 96 -14.05 -8.87 16.68
N ASP A 97 -14.35 -7.86 15.88
CA ASP A 97 -15.21 -6.71 16.23
C ASP A 97 -14.64 -5.75 17.31
N GLU A 98 -13.45 -6.03 17.87
CA GLU A 98 -12.68 -5.03 18.59
C GLU A 98 -11.99 -4.08 17.61
N TRP A 99 -11.78 -2.84 18.03
CA TRP A 99 -11.13 -1.84 17.19
C TRP A 99 -10.02 -1.12 17.95
N ALA A 100 -8.87 -0.95 17.29
CA ALA A 100 -7.89 0.05 17.63
C ALA A 100 -7.76 1.02 16.46
N GLN A 101 -7.49 2.29 16.76
CA GLN A 101 -7.24 3.23 15.69
C GLN A 101 -5.89 2.93 15.04
N SER A 102 -5.93 2.60 13.75
CA SER A 102 -4.76 2.47 12.90
C SER A 102 -4.29 3.84 12.44
N PHE A 103 -2.98 4.00 12.30
CA PHE A 103 -2.37 5.25 11.85
C PHE A 103 -0.92 5.04 11.40
N VAL A 104 -0.44 5.93 10.54
CA VAL A 104 0.94 5.96 10.05
C VAL A 104 1.63 7.27 10.40
N ILE A 105 2.86 7.17 10.90
CA ILE A 105 3.78 8.29 11.08
C ILE A 105 4.87 8.19 10.02
N SER A 106 4.69 8.86 8.88
CA SER A 106 5.57 8.70 7.71
C SER A 106 7.00 9.18 7.95
N SER A 107 7.19 10.21 8.77
CA SER A 107 8.53 10.70 9.17
C SER A 107 9.33 9.66 9.95
N LEU A 108 8.66 8.80 10.71
CA LEU A 108 9.27 7.72 11.49
C LEU A 108 9.22 6.35 10.79
N ARG A 109 8.66 6.29 9.57
CA ARG A 109 8.41 5.04 8.84
C ARG A 109 7.75 3.97 9.70
N THR A 110 6.79 4.40 10.51
CA THR A 110 6.07 3.53 11.44
C THR A 110 4.59 3.52 11.12
N GLY A 111 3.99 2.33 11.08
CA GLY A 111 2.54 2.15 10.99
C GLY A 111 2.05 1.32 12.16
N ASN A 112 0.88 1.67 12.67
CA ASN A 112 0.22 0.97 13.77
C ASN A 112 -1.07 0.38 13.21
N PHE A 113 -1.22 -0.92 13.38
CA PHE A 113 -2.28 -1.74 12.81
C PHE A 113 -2.83 -2.70 13.86
N ASP A 114 -3.95 -3.32 13.53
CA ASP A 114 -4.54 -4.42 14.27
C ASP A 114 -4.98 -5.57 13.35
N THR A 115 -5.49 -6.64 13.94
CA THR A 115 -5.94 -7.84 13.21
C THR A 115 -7.12 -7.61 12.28
N ASN A 116 -7.92 -6.58 12.53
CA ASN A 116 -9.20 -6.31 11.88
C ASN A 116 -9.07 -5.23 10.79
N ASP A 117 -7.89 -4.66 10.58
CA ASP A 117 -7.61 -3.65 9.55
C ASP A 117 -7.88 -4.08 8.10
N PHE A 118 -8.03 -5.38 7.86
CA PHE A 118 -8.36 -5.92 6.54
C PHE A 118 -9.87 -6.09 6.32
N GLU A 119 -10.70 -5.78 7.31
CA GLU A 119 -12.15 -5.83 7.22
C GLU A 119 -12.73 -4.56 6.60
N TYR A 120 -13.79 -4.71 5.82
CA TYR A 120 -14.51 -3.58 5.24
C TYR A 120 -15.36 -2.91 6.30
N LEU A 121 -14.87 -1.81 6.87
CA LEU A 121 -15.60 -1.03 7.85
C LEU A 121 -16.30 0.15 7.18
N LYS A 122 -17.52 0.44 7.62
CA LYS A 122 -18.27 1.61 7.15
C LYS A 122 -17.59 2.88 7.67
N LYS A 123 -17.26 3.80 6.77
CA LYS A 123 -16.62 5.10 7.11
C LYS A 123 -17.54 6.29 6.92
N SER A 124 -18.49 6.20 5.99
CA SER A 124 -19.55 7.20 5.80
C SER A 124 -20.88 6.54 5.46
N ALA A 125 -21.93 7.32 5.23
CA ALA A 125 -23.25 6.81 4.86
C ALA A 125 -23.22 5.83 3.67
N LYS A 126 -22.27 6.00 2.73
CA LYS A 126 -22.22 5.24 1.46
C LYS A 126 -20.86 4.63 1.14
N THR A 127 -19.89 4.68 2.05
CA THR A 127 -18.52 4.22 1.77
C THR A 127 -17.99 3.27 2.84
N TYR A 128 -17.20 2.32 2.37
CA TYR A 128 -16.53 1.31 3.16
C TYR A 128 -15.04 1.32 2.82
N GLN A 129 -14.22 1.04 3.82
CA GLN A 129 -12.78 1.05 3.67
C GLN A 129 -12.12 0.12 4.67
N ARG A 130 -11.06 -0.56 4.21
CA ARG A 130 -10.12 -1.30 5.04
C ARG A 130 -9.04 -0.33 5.52
N GLY A 131 -8.81 -0.28 6.83
CA GLY A 131 -7.77 0.57 7.43
C GLY A 131 -6.42 0.32 6.78
N ALA A 132 -6.04 -0.95 6.63
CA ALA A 132 -4.76 -1.33 6.05
C ALA A 132 -4.46 -0.69 4.68
N VAL A 133 -5.45 -0.62 3.78
CA VAL A 133 -5.21 -0.09 2.42
C VAL A 133 -5.12 1.43 2.40
N HIS A 134 -5.80 2.11 3.32
CA HIS A 134 -5.74 3.56 3.50
C HIS A 134 -4.40 3.98 4.10
N GLU A 135 -4.03 3.36 5.22
CA GLU A 135 -2.75 3.60 5.89
C GLU A 135 -1.55 3.32 4.99
N PHE A 136 -1.65 2.32 4.10
CA PHE A 136 -0.61 2.09 3.10
C PHE A 136 -0.40 3.30 2.17
N GLY A 137 -1.43 4.07 1.88
CA GLY A 137 -1.31 5.33 1.16
C GLY A 137 -0.42 6.34 1.91
N HIS A 138 -0.55 6.46 3.22
CA HIS A 138 0.37 7.25 4.04
C HIS A 138 1.79 6.71 4.04
N MET A 139 1.95 5.38 4.00
CA MET A 139 3.28 4.76 3.84
C MET A 139 3.95 5.13 2.50
N LEU A 140 3.14 5.47 1.50
CA LEU A 140 3.59 5.96 0.20
C LEU A 140 3.80 7.49 0.17
N GLY A 141 3.50 8.20 1.26
CA GLY A 141 3.64 9.65 1.39
C GLY A 141 2.41 10.45 0.95
N LEU A 142 1.23 9.82 0.88
CA LEU A 142 -0.02 10.52 0.60
C LEU A 142 -0.62 11.09 1.90
N ASN A 143 -1.24 12.25 1.81
CA ASN A 143 -1.97 12.86 2.93
C ASN A 143 -3.45 12.46 2.89
N ASP A 144 -4.11 12.65 4.02
CA ASP A 144 -5.56 12.56 4.12
C ASP A 144 -6.25 13.63 3.27
N GLU A 145 -7.40 13.25 2.73
CA GLU A 145 -8.24 14.08 1.86
C GLU A 145 -9.58 14.41 2.49
N TYR A 146 -9.85 14.05 3.76
CA TYR A 146 -11.16 14.28 4.40
C TYR A 146 -11.23 15.55 5.28
N ASP A 147 -10.09 16.14 5.68
CA ASP A 147 -10.06 17.29 6.59
C ASP A 147 -10.05 18.65 5.88
N SER A 148 -9.32 18.77 4.76
CA SER A 148 -9.21 20.04 4.04
C SER A 148 -8.70 19.84 2.61
N GLY A 149 -8.86 20.89 1.79
CA GLY A 149 -8.33 20.94 0.43
C GLY A 149 -9.33 20.56 -0.67
N VAL A 150 -8.83 20.51 -1.90
CA VAL A 150 -9.65 20.39 -3.12
C VAL A 150 -10.33 19.03 -3.30
N PHE A 151 -9.98 18.03 -2.48
CA PHE A 151 -10.49 16.66 -2.60
C PHE A 151 -11.43 16.22 -1.46
N ILE A 152 -11.81 17.14 -0.59
CA ILE A 152 -12.68 16.86 0.58
C ILE A 152 -14.02 16.21 0.20
N SER A 153 -14.56 16.55 -0.96
CA SER A 153 -15.82 15.99 -1.48
C SER A 153 -15.67 14.66 -2.22
N ASP A 154 -14.45 14.20 -2.50
CA ASP A 154 -14.20 12.91 -3.17
C ASP A 154 -14.26 11.75 -2.15
N LEU A 155 -15.44 11.53 -1.56
CA LEU A 155 -15.66 10.50 -0.55
C LEU A 155 -15.32 9.07 -1.02
N LYS A 156 -15.32 8.85 -2.34
CA LYS A 156 -14.93 7.54 -2.91
C LYS A 156 -13.42 7.31 -2.86
N SER A 157 -12.61 8.36 -2.72
CA SER A 157 -11.14 8.29 -2.70
C SER A 157 -10.62 7.38 -1.58
N ILE A 158 -9.54 6.65 -1.87
CA ILE A 158 -8.83 5.84 -0.86
C ILE A 158 -8.21 6.69 0.25
N MET A 159 -7.81 7.93 -0.02
CA MET A 159 -7.25 8.83 1.00
C MET A 159 -8.34 9.67 1.69
N ASN A 160 -9.61 9.40 1.39
CA ASN A 160 -10.77 9.92 2.11
C ASN A 160 -11.44 8.71 2.79
N SER A 161 -12.76 8.60 2.73
CA SER A 161 -13.57 7.58 3.39
C SER A 161 -13.88 6.35 2.51
N GLY A 162 -13.31 6.26 1.31
CA GLY A 162 -13.58 5.19 0.34
C GLY A 162 -12.36 4.33 0.06
N GLU A 163 -12.39 3.60 -1.06
CA GLU A 163 -11.25 2.79 -1.49
C GLU A 163 -10.91 3.02 -2.97
N THR A 164 -11.37 4.06 -3.64
CA THR A 164 -11.01 4.27 -5.04
C THR A 164 -9.63 4.91 -5.14
N ILE A 165 -8.69 4.21 -5.78
CA ILE A 165 -7.42 4.83 -6.18
C ILE A 165 -7.68 5.83 -7.30
N ARG A 166 -7.18 7.04 -7.17
CA ARG A 166 -7.25 8.13 -8.15
C ARG A 166 -5.90 8.32 -8.82
N GLN A 167 -5.90 8.96 -9.98
CA GLN A 167 -4.68 9.23 -10.74
C GLN A 167 -3.66 10.04 -9.91
N ARG A 168 -4.13 11.01 -9.13
CA ARG A 168 -3.29 11.82 -8.23
C ARG A 168 -2.51 10.99 -7.21
N HIS A 169 -3.06 9.88 -6.71
CA HIS A 169 -2.37 8.99 -5.78
C HIS A 169 -1.19 8.25 -6.43
N ARG A 170 -1.14 8.21 -7.76
CA ARG A 170 -0.03 7.60 -8.51
C ARG A 170 1.13 8.58 -8.71
N ALA A 171 0.94 9.87 -8.45
CA ALA A 171 1.94 10.91 -8.72
C ALA A 171 3.27 10.68 -7.99
N ILE A 172 3.25 10.02 -6.83
CA ILE A 172 4.41 9.71 -5.99
C ILE A 172 5.56 8.98 -6.71
N TYR A 173 5.27 8.13 -7.70
CA TYR A 173 6.29 7.34 -8.42
C TYR A 173 6.39 7.72 -9.91
N MET A 174 5.53 8.62 -10.40
CA MET A 174 5.54 9.07 -11.80
C MET A 174 6.81 9.84 -12.18
N PRO A 175 7.39 10.73 -11.36
CA PRO A 175 8.64 11.40 -11.69
C PRO A 175 9.79 10.42 -11.93
N TRP A 176 9.92 9.40 -11.06
CA TRP A 176 10.93 8.35 -11.22
C TRP A 176 10.68 7.55 -12.50
N LEU A 177 9.43 7.10 -12.73
CA LEU A 177 9.07 6.34 -13.93
C LEU A 177 9.36 7.12 -15.21
N ASN A 178 8.93 8.37 -15.28
CA ASN A 178 9.13 9.22 -16.46
C ASN A 178 10.62 9.49 -16.71
N LYS A 179 11.42 9.68 -15.66
CA LYS A 179 12.88 9.78 -15.79
C LYS A 179 13.49 8.50 -16.36
N THR A 180 13.12 7.34 -15.81
CA THR A 180 13.60 6.03 -16.28
C THR A 180 13.21 5.73 -17.72
N LEU A 181 11.99 6.09 -18.14
CA LEU A 181 11.56 5.94 -19.54
C LEU A 181 12.42 6.76 -20.49
N ARG A 182 12.72 8.03 -20.15
CA ARG A 182 13.60 8.89 -20.94
C ARG A 182 15.02 8.35 -21.02
N GLU A 183 15.61 7.94 -19.89
CA GLU A 183 16.97 7.40 -19.84
C GLU A 183 17.12 6.10 -20.65
N LYS A 184 16.03 5.34 -20.80
CA LYS A 184 15.99 4.09 -21.57
C LYS A 184 15.50 4.28 -23.01
N ASN A 185 15.22 5.51 -23.46
CA ASN A 185 14.61 5.81 -24.76
C ASN A 185 13.33 5.00 -25.04
N ILE A 186 12.47 4.87 -24.03
CA ILE A 186 11.17 4.19 -24.13
C ILE A 186 10.09 5.25 -24.24
N HIS A 187 9.37 5.25 -25.36
CA HIS A 187 8.29 6.19 -25.70
C HIS A 187 6.93 5.49 -25.71
#